data_AF-A0A1G6ZCW2-F1
#
_entry.id   AF-A0A1G6ZCW2-F1
#
_cell.length_a   1.000
_cell.length_b   1.000
_cell.length_c   1.000
_cell.angle_alpha   90.00
_cell.angle_beta   90.00
_cell.angle_gamma   90.00
#
_symmetry.space_group_name_H-M   'P 1'
#
loop_
_entity.id
_entity.type
_entity.pdbx_description
1 polymer ?
#
loop_
_entity_poly.entity_id
_entity_poly.type
_entity_poly.pdbx_seq_one_letter_code
_entity_poly.pdbx_strand_id
1 'polypeptide(L)'
;MHFSRRYLLILLPLLLLLMGARQAPLTDPDPIAVPAGLELKTIEREIKRALIGRGWTVTAESAGQIDSTLNVRAHTARVRITYDAQRVALAYVSSDNLAYEEKRGERYIHKNYASWVNNVLTDLSRGLQMAAIE
;
A
#
# COMPACT_ATOMS: atom_id res chain seq x y z
N MET A 1 -37.95 25.50 -17.34
CA MET A 1 -36.65 25.62 -18.03
C MET A 1 -36.37 24.33 -18.80
N HIS A 2 -36.62 24.33 -20.12
CA HIS A 2 -36.31 23.19 -20.98
C HIS A 2 -34.81 23.23 -21.33
N PHE A 3 -33.99 22.47 -20.63
CA PHE A 3 -32.63 22.22 -21.08
C PHE A 3 -32.71 21.53 -22.45
N SER A 4 -32.24 22.20 -23.49
CA SER A 4 -32.32 21.69 -24.85
C SER A 4 -31.46 20.42 -24.96
N ARG A 5 -31.99 19.38 -25.63
CA ARG A 5 -31.31 18.08 -25.88
C ARG A 5 -29.89 18.22 -26.45
N ARG A 6 -29.55 19.40 -26.98
CA ARG A 6 -28.25 19.78 -27.54
C ARG A 6 -27.15 19.98 -26.49
N TYR A 7 -27.47 20.45 -25.28
CA TYR A 7 -26.47 20.56 -24.20
C TYR A 7 -26.09 19.19 -23.60
N LEU A 8 -27.03 18.24 -23.62
CA LEU A 8 -26.80 16.86 -23.16
C LEU A 8 -25.75 16.13 -24.01
N LEU A 9 -25.66 16.47 -25.31
CA LEU A 9 -24.73 15.85 -26.27
C LEU A 9 -23.30 16.43 -26.18
N ILE A 10 -23.11 17.63 -25.61
CA ILE A 10 -21.79 18.25 -25.42
C ILE A 10 -21.22 17.92 -24.03
N LEU A 11 -22.06 17.73 -23.01
CA LEU A 11 -21.62 17.36 -21.65
C LEU A 11 -21.18 15.89 -21.53
N LEU A 12 -21.73 14.98 -22.34
CA LEU A 12 -21.42 13.54 -22.29
C LEU A 12 -19.95 13.18 -22.63
N PRO A 13 -19.31 13.72 -23.69
CA PRO A 13 -17.90 13.46 -23.96
C PRO A 13 -16.95 14.11 -22.93
N LEU A 14 -17.36 15.24 -22.33
CA LEU A 14 -16.58 15.90 -21.26
C LEU A 14 -16.61 15.09 -19.95
N LEU A 15 -17.71 14.37 -19.67
CA LEU A 15 -17.84 13.50 -18.49
C LEU A 15 -16.95 12.24 -18.59
N LEU A 16 -16.74 11.73 -19.80
CA LEU A 16 -15.89 10.55 -20.05
C LEU A 16 -14.40 10.85 -19.87
N LEU A 17 -13.96 12.11 -20.06
CA LEU A 17 -12.58 12.55 -19.86
C LEU A 17 -12.17 12.65 -18.37
N LEU A 18 -13.12 12.60 -17.43
CA LEU A 18 -12.87 12.65 -15.98
C LEU A 18 -12.50 11.28 -15.38
N MET A 19 -12.50 10.19 -16.16
CA MET A 19 -11.91 8.91 -15.74
C MET A 19 -10.39 8.94 -15.92
N GLY A 20 -9.71 9.82 -15.19
CA GLY A 20 -8.25 9.82 -15.12
C GLY A 20 -7.71 8.41 -14.82
N ALA A 21 -6.52 8.11 -15.35
CA ALA A 21 -5.91 6.78 -15.27
C ALA A 21 -6.02 6.21 -13.85
N ARG A 22 -6.83 5.15 -13.71
CA ARG A 22 -7.11 4.52 -12.41
C ARG A 22 -5.92 3.71 -11.90
N GLN A 23 -5.03 3.31 -12.80
CA GLN A 23 -3.88 2.48 -12.51
C GLN A 23 -2.58 3.26 -12.62
N ALA A 24 -1.59 2.85 -11.83
CA ALA A 24 -0.22 3.32 -11.82
C ALA A 24 0.73 2.11 -11.85
N PRO A 25 1.99 2.27 -12.28
CA PRO A 25 2.99 1.21 -12.17
C PRO A 25 3.09 0.70 -10.73
N LEU A 26 3.06 -0.62 -10.57
CA LEU A 26 3.30 -1.29 -9.30
C LEU A 26 4.80 -1.54 -9.15
N THR A 27 5.41 -0.74 -8.27
CA THR A 27 6.79 -0.92 -7.84
C THR A 27 6.81 -1.21 -6.35
N ASP A 28 7.60 -2.20 -5.94
CA ASP A 28 7.83 -2.45 -4.53
C ASP A 28 8.71 -1.31 -3.97
N PRO A 29 8.33 -0.71 -2.84
CA PRO A 29 9.06 0.42 -2.26
C PRO A 29 10.45 0.02 -1.78
N ASP A 30 11.37 1.00 -1.74
CA ASP A 30 12.71 0.78 -1.19
C ASP A 30 12.65 0.32 0.27
N PRO A 31 13.53 -0.62 0.69
CA PRO A 31 13.60 -1.04 2.09
C PRO A 31 13.93 0.11 3.04
N ILE A 32 13.28 0.13 4.20
CA ILE A 32 13.57 1.06 5.30
C ILE A 32 14.78 0.53 6.06
N ALA A 33 15.78 1.38 6.30
CA ALA A 33 16.92 1.04 7.17
C ALA A 33 16.49 0.98 8.64
N VAL A 34 16.93 -0.05 9.34
CA VAL A 34 16.71 -0.24 10.77
C VAL A 34 17.83 0.47 11.55
N PRO A 35 17.52 1.34 12.53
CA PRO A 35 18.52 1.90 13.42
C PRO A 35 19.34 0.84 14.16
N ALA A 36 20.64 1.09 14.31
CA ALA A 36 21.53 0.15 14.98
C ALA A 36 21.11 -0.12 16.43
N GLY A 37 21.26 -1.35 16.90
CA GLY A 37 21.00 -1.74 18.28
C GLY A 37 19.56 -2.16 18.58
N LEU A 38 18.63 -2.08 17.62
CA LEU A 38 17.28 -2.57 17.80
C LEU A 38 17.22 -4.11 17.80
N GLU A 39 16.58 -4.68 18.81
CA GLU A 39 16.25 -6.11 18.85
C GLU A 39 15.18 -6.46 17.82
N LEU A 40 15.25 -7.67 17.24
CA LEU A 40 14.26 -8.17 16.27
C LEU A 40 12.82 -8.09 16.80
N LYS A 41 12.60 -8.33 18.10
CA LYS A 41 11.27 -8.23 18.73
C LYS A 41 10.71 -6.81 18.68
N THR A 42 11.58 -5.81 18.79
CA THR A 42 11.21 -4.39 18.75
C THR A 42 10.87 -3.99 17.33
N ILE A 43 11.66 -4.42 16.35
CA ILE A 43 11.39 -4.20 14.93
C ILE A 43 10.03 -4.81 14.55
N GLU A 44 9.80 -6.07 14.93
CA GLU A 44 8.54 -6.77 14.71
C GLU A 44 7.35 -6.03 15.32
N ARG A 45 7.50 -5.56 16.57
CA ARG A 45 6.47 -4.77 17.25
C ARG A 45 6.13 -3.50 16.48
N GLU A 46 7.12 -2.77 15.99
CA GLU A 46 6.88 -1.52 15.25
C GLU A 46 6.28 -1.78 13.86
N ILE A 47 6.63 -2.88 13.19
CA ILE A 47 5.93 -3.35 11.98
C ILE A 47 4.45 -3.58 12.26
N LYS A 48 4.14 -4.37 13.30
CA LYS A 48 2.75 -4.66 13.68
C LYS A 48 1.99 -3.40 14.06
N ARG A 49 2.62 -2.49 14.83
CA ARG A 49 2.02 -1.21 15.21
C ARG A 49 1.64 -0.37 14.00
N ALA A 50 2.55 -0.23 13.03
CA ALA A 50 2.30 0.54 11.81
C ALA A 50 1.18 -0.07 10.94
N LEU A 51 1.19 -1.40 10.78
CA LEU A 51 0.15 -2.13 10.05
C LEU A 51 -1.23 -1.94 10.70
N ILE A 52 -1.34 -2.29 11.99
CA ILE A 52 -2.60 -2.23 12.75
C ILE A 52 -3.14 -0.80 12.80
N GLY A 53 -2.26 0.19 13.02
CA GLY A 53 -2.63 1.60 13.05
C GLY A 53 -3.22 2.12 11.73
N ARG A 54 -2.93 1.43 10.62
CA ARG A 54 -3.48 1.72 9.28
C ARG A 54 -4.60 0.78 8.84
N GLY A 55 -5.12 -0.03 9.77
CA GLY A 55 -6.24 -0.95 9.51
C GLY A 55 -5.85 -2.22 8.74
N TRP A 56 -4.55 -2.51 8.63
CA TRP A 56 -4.09 -3.78 8.10
C TRP A 56 -4.21 -4.86 9.18
N THR A 57 -4.61 -6.06 8.75
CA THR A 57 -4.71 -7.24 9.61
C THR A 57 -3.52 -8.13 9.37
N VAL A 58 -2.80 -8.53 10.42
CA VAL A 58 -1.74 -9.54 10.29
C VAL A 58 -2.39 -10.91 10.09
N THR A 59 -2.02 -11.61 9.03
CA THR A 59 -2.65 -12.89 8.64
C THR A 59 -1.72 -14.09 8.80
N ALA A 60 -0.41 -13.89 8.79
CA ALA A 60 0.56 -14.93 9.15
C ALA A 60 1.87 -14.28 9.64
N GLU A 61 2.58 -15.00 10.51
CA GLU A 61 3.84 -14.54 11.11
C GLU A 61 4.83 -15.70 11.20
N SER A 62 6.09 -15.42 10.87
CA SER A 62 7.22 -16.33 11.06
C SER A 62 8.49 -15.50 11.29
N ALA A 63 9.60 -16.16 11.65
CA ALA A 63 10.85 -15.45 11.92
C ALA A 63 11.28 -14.59 10.71
N GLY A 64 11.32 -13.27 10.89
CA GLY A 64 11.73 -12.32 9.85
C GLY A 64 10.69 -12.07 8.75
N GLN A 65 9.45 -12.54 8.91
CA GLN A 65 8.39 -12.33 7.91
C GLN A 65 7.00 -12.18 8.54
N ILE A 66 6.25 -11.17 8.07
CA ILE A 66 4.85 -10.93 8.39
C ILE A 66 4.05 -10.80 7.09
N ASP A 67 2.98 -11.58 6.94
CA ASP A 67 1.99 -11.40 5.87
C ASP A 67 0.78 -10.63 6.41
N SER A 68 0.28 -9.67 5.65
CA SER A 68 -0.80 -8.79 6.09
C SER A 68 -1.79 -8.44 4.98
N THR A 69 -3.06 -8.25 5.36
CA THR A 69 -4.16 -7.96 4.46
C THR A 69 -4.87 -6.66 4.87
N LEU A 70 -5.12 -5.79 3.90
CA LEU A 70 -5.99 -4.63 4.04
C LEU A 70 -7.29 -4.86 3.26
N ASN A 71 -8.42 -4.72 3.94
CA ASN A 71 -9.75 -4.73 3.33
C ASN A 71 -10.36 -3.33 3.46
N VAL A 72 -10.64 -2.66 2.33
CA VAL A 72 -11.26 -1.32 2.30
C VAL A 72 -12.37 -1.29 1.26
N ARG A 73 -13.62 -1.17 1.73
CA ARG A 73 -14.82 -1.23 0.88
C ARG A 73 -14.83 -2.54 0.08
N ALA A 74 -14.74 -2.47 -1.26
CA ALA A 74 -14.69 -3.64 -2.13
C ALA A 74 -13.25 -4.07 -2.49
N HIS A 75 -12.22 -3.37 -2.00
CA HIS A 75 -10.83 -3.61 -2.38
C HIS A 75 -10.10 -4.42 -1.31
N THR A 76 -9.25 -5.34 -1.78
CA THR A 76 -8.36 -6.14 -0.92
C THR A 76 -6.93 -6.01 -1.41
N ALA A 77 -5.99 -5.76 -0.50
CA ALA A 77 -4.56 -5.78 -0.78
C ALA A 77 -3.86 -6.74 0.20
N ARG A 78 -2.94 -7.57 -0.31
CA ARG A 78 -2.12 -8.48 0.50
C ARG A 78 -0.66 -8.18 0.26
N VAL A 79 0.08 -8.05 1.34
CA VAL A 79 1.50 -7.69 1.34
C VAL A 79 2.29 -8.64 2.22
N ARG A 80 3.58 -8.74 1.93
CA ARG A 80 4.57 -9.44 2.74
C ARG A 80 5.60 -8.45 3.20
N ILE A 81 5.88 -8.45 4.49
CA ILE A 81 6.92 -7.67 5.11
C ILE A 81 8.03 -8.64 5.52
N THR A 82 9.23 -8.44 4.99
CA THR A 82 10.44 -9.16 5.42
C THR A 82 11.34 -8.22 6.19
N TYR A 83 11.93 -8.69 7.29
CA TYR A 83 12.74 -7.86 8.16
C TYR A 83 13.90 -8.61 8.79
N ASP A 84 14.99 -7.88 8.99
CA ASP A 84 16.16 -8.30 9.76
C ASP A 84 16.65 -7.12 10.61
N ALA A 85 17.83 -7.26 11.24
CA ALA A 85 18.41 -6.21 12.06
C ALA A 85 18.92 -4.99 11.28
N GLN A 86 18.91 -5.03 9.94
CA GLN A 86 19.45 -3.99 9.05
C GLN A 86 18.35 -3.27 8.27
N ARG A 87 17.28 -3.98 7.88
CA ARG A 87 16.24 -3.42 7.00
C ARG A 87 14.88 -4.08 7.15
N VAL A 88 13.86 -3.34 6.75
CA VAL A 88 12.49 -3.82 6.56
C VAL A 88 12.07 -3.56 5.11
N ALA A 89 11.59 -4.58 4.41
CA ALA A 89 11.08 -4.48 3.05
C ALA A 89 9.61 -4.91 3.00
N LEU A 90 8.80 -4.23 2.20
CA LEU A 90 7.40 -4.56 1.96
C LEU A 90 7.22 -4.88 0.47
N ALA A 91 6.66 -6.05 0.19
CA ALA A 91 6.39 -6.51 -1.18
C ALA A 91 4.90 -6.77 -1.39
N TYR A 92 4.41 -6.46 -2.58
CA TYR A 92 3.08 -6.87 -3.03
C TYR A 92 2.98 -8.40 -3.16
N VAL A 93 1.88 -8.98 -2.67
CA VAL A 93 1.58 -10.42 -2.83
C VAL A 93 0.42 -10.63 -3.80
N SER A 94 -0.74 -10.05 -3.51
CA SER A 94 -1.93 -10.16 -4.36
C SER A 94 -2.97 -9.10 -4.02
N SER A 95 -4.02 -8.98 -4.84
CA SER A 95 -5.13 -8.07 -4.58
C SER A 95 -6.42 -8.52 -5.24
N ASP A 96 -7.54 -8.01 -4.71
CA ASP A 96 -8.86 -8.13 -5.31
C ASP A 96 -9.44 -6.74 -5.57
N ASN A 97 -10.09 -6.58 -6.72
CA ASN A 97 -10.69 -5.31 -7.17
C ASN A 97 -9.72 -4.12 -7.22
N LEU A 98 -8.41 -4.34 -7.33
CA LEU A 98 -7.41 -3.27 -7.54
C LEU A 98 -6.91 -3.20 -8.97
N ALA A 99 -7.57 -3.88 -9.90
CA ALA A 99 -7.21 -3.89 -11.32
C ALA A 99 -5.71 -4.18 -11.53
N TYR A 100 -5.19 -5.17 -10.79
CA TYR A 100 -3.83 -5.67 -11.03
C TYR A 100 -3.76 -6.24 -12.45
N GLU A 101 -2.78 -5.78 -13.22
CA GLU A 101 -2.51 -6.27 -14.55
C GLU A 101 -1.01 -6.28 -14.82
N GLU A 102 -0.57 -7.20 -15.67
CA GLU A 102 0.79 -7.23 -16.19
C GLU A 102 0.76 -6.99 -17.70
N LYS A 103 1.46 -5.98 -18.17
CA LYS A 103 1.53 -5.58 -19.58
C LYS A 103 2.98 -5.43 -19.99
N ARG A 104 3.43 -6.25 -20.94
CA ARG A 104 4.80 -6.20 -21.48
C ARG A 104 5.89 -6.31 -20.40
N GLY A 105 5.65 -7.10 -19.35
CA GLY A 105 6.56 -7.29 -18.22
C GLY A 105 6.49 -6.19 -17.14
N GLU A 106 5.62 -5.18 -17.31
CA GLU A 106 5.37 -4.16 -16.31
C GLU A 106 4.07 -4.44 -15.56
N ARG A 107 4.11 -4.32 -14.23
CA ARG A 107 2.95 -4.51 -13.36
C ARG A 107 2.25 -3.17 -13.12
N TYR A 108 0.92 -3.17 -13.15
CA TYR A 108 0.10 -2.00 -12.87
C TYR A 108 -0.96 -2.35 -11.82
N ILE A 109 -1.33 -1.35 -11.02
CA ILE A 109 -2.35 -1.51 -9.97
C ILE A 109 -3.06 -0.19 -9.73
N HIS A 110 -4.26 -0.24 -9.17
CA HIS A 110 -5.00 0.95 -8.76
C HIS A 110 -4.16 1.86 -7.84
N LYS A 111 -4.08 3.15 -8.16
CA LYS A 111 -3.18 4.13 -7.51
C LYS A 111 -3.26 4.21 -5.98
N ASN A 112 -4.42 3.89 -5.41
CA ASN A 112 -4.62 3.91 -3.96
C ASN A 112 -3.72 2.91 -3.22
N TYR A 113 -3.33 1.81 -3.88
CA TYR A 113 -2.42 0.82 -3.28
C TYR A 113 -1.14 1.49 -2.79
N ALA A 114 -0.50 2.31 -3.63
CA ALA A 114 0.72 3.03 -3.27
C ALA A 114 0.49 3.96 -2.07
N SER A 115 -0.66 4.66 -2.00
CA SER A 115 -0.99 5.49 -0.85
C SER A 115 -1.14 4.67 0.44
N TRP A 116 -1.76 3.49 0.39
CA TRP A 116 -1.91 2.62 1.56
C TRP A 116 -0.58 2.06 2.05
N VAL A 117 0.29 1.65 1.13
CA VAL A 117 1.65 1.19 1.46
C VAL A 117 2.48 2.33 2.04
N ASN A 118 2.50 3.50 1.41
CA ASN A 118 3.27 4.67 1.87
C ASN A 118 2.86 5.12 3.28
N ASN A 119 1.57 5.01 3.60
CA ASN A 119 1.05 5.29 4.94
C ASN A 119 1.64 4.35 6.00
N VAL A 120 1.72 3.04 5.73
CA VAL A 120 2.35 2.06 6.62
C VAL A 120 3.85 2.35 6.76
N LEU A 121 4.55 2.57 5.64
CA LEU A 121 5.99 2.83 5.65
C LEU A 121 6.37 4.11 6.40
N THR A 122 5.55 5.16 6.28
CA THR A 122 5.75 6.41 7.03
C THR A 122 5.67 6.18 8.54
N ASP A 123 4.65 5.44 9.00
CA ASP A 123 4.47 5.19 10.42
C ASP A 123 5.48 4.17 10.96
N LEU A 124 5.86 3.18 10.15
CA LEU A 124 6.92 2.23 10.47
C LEU A 124 8.26 2.95 10.63
N SER A 125 8.65 3.79 9.66
CA SER A 125 9.89 4.58 9.74
C SER A 125 9.92 5.44 11.00
N ARG A 126 8.80 6.11 11.32
CA ARG A 126 8.68 6.88 12.56
C ARG A 126 8.82 5.99 13.80
N GLY A 127 8.16 4.84 13.83
CA GLY A 127 8.19 3.90 14.96
C GLY A 127 9.60 3.35 15.22
N LEU A 128 10.33 2.98 14.16
CA LEU A 128 11.73 2.52 14.28
C LEU A 128 12.65 3.61 14.83
N GLN A 129 12.49 4.86 14.39
CA GLN A 129 13.28 5.99 14.91
C GLN A 129 12.98 6.29 16.38
N MET A 130 11.71 6.20 16.78
CA MET A 130 11.31 6.37 18.19
C MET A 130 11.87 5.25 19.06
N ALA A 131 11.78 4.01 18.61
CA ALA A 131 12.32 2.85 19.34
C ALA A 131 13.85 2.90 19.52
N ALA A 132 14.57 3.63 18.67
CA ALA A 132 16.02 3.76 18.73
C ALA A 132 16.51 4.74 19.82
N ILE A 133 15.61 5.53 20.38
CA ILE A 133 15.91 6.53 21.42
C ILE A 133 15.26 6.19 22.78
N GLU A 134 14.59 5.04 22.87
CA GLU A 134 14.03 4.46 24.11
C GLU A 134 15.06 3.58 24.82
#